data_AF-A0A1D2UAQ0-F1
#
_entry.id   AF-A0A1D2UAQ0-F1
#
_cell.length_a   1.000
_cell.length_b   1.000
_cell.length_c   1.000
_cell.angle_alpha   90.00
_cell.angle_beta   90.00
_cell.angle_gamma   90.00
#
_symmetry.space_group_name_H-M   'P 1'
#
loop_
_entity.id
_entity.type
_entity.pdbx_description
1 polymer ?
#
loop_
_entity_poly.entity_id
_entity_poly.type
_entity_poly.pdbx_seq_one_letter_code
_entity_poly.pdbx_strand_id
1 'polypeptide(L)'
;MHLPSMRRGQRGLSLIELGVVLLIMGILGIIVWRWVAATREPMNRTAIMGQLAQAQAAVEGFVLAKHRLPCAASSTNGNEDCGNTSAAAVLLPWRTLGLSSRLGQLHYGVNRGGGVDLAAVPAASPLVTPDLNRDYSAIPVLSTSSDVTTDAAATATVTDAAANASAAIAAALARRPIANGLDWCRGLRQLAANTGAAGVLTAGNLSANMPVAFVLAHPGVNGVFEGNNVVGGAGGWRFDFPDRAQDHGYDDMELAVGPGDLASRIGCVSHLSAMQAEAQGAYTAYDNARVAQEYWSLRVFDIAQNLSGVESANTAVILAAMNLALAAANVALSVASAADTEGITIFGIALAAADAVAAGVEVGFAAAELAKVKQELIDSRAKELAFRAYMAHLYETFSQSLNAAVLLDQKGLNP
;
A
#
# COMPACT_ATOMS: atom_id res chain seq x y z
N MET A 1 84.54 19.70 -66.70
CA MET A 1 83.42 20.37 -65.99
C MET A 1 83.62 20.19 -64.49
N HIS A 2 84.03 21.24 -63.79
CA HIS A 2 84.16 21.28 -62.33
C HIS A 2 82.98 22.08 -61.78
N LEU A 3 82.15 21.47 -60.93
CA LEU A 3 81.09 22.15 -60.19
C LEU A 3 81.69 22.89 -58.99
N PRO A 4 81.28 24.14 -58.71
CA PRO A 4 81.75 24.86 -57.54
C PRO A 4 81.04 24.40 -56.27
N SER A 5 81.82 24.19 -55.21
CA SER A 5 81.34 23.86 -53.87
C SER A 5 80.78 25.11 -53.18
N MET A 6 79.52 25.07 -52.79
CA MET A 6 78.92 26.08 -51.91
C MET A 6 79.35 25.80 -50.46
N ARG A 7 80.26 26.64 -49.94
CA ARG A 7 80.56 26.69 -48.51
C ARG A 7 79.38 27.30 -47.75
N ARG A 8 78.67 26.48 -46.95
CA ARG A 8 77.74 26.98 -45.91
C ARG A 8 78.56 27.65 -44.81
N GLY A 9 78.45 28.98 -44.69
CA GLY A 9 79.00 29.71 -43.55
C GLY A 9 78.27 29.32 -42.27
N GLN A 10 78.97 28.70 -41.33
CA GLN A 10 78.50 28.55 -39.96
C GLN A 10 78.49 29.94 -39.30
N ARG A 11 77.31 30.53 -39.15
CA ARG A 11 77.12 31.70 -38.29
C ARG A 11 77.06 31.18 -36.85
N GLY A 12 78.03 31.55 -36.02
CA GLY A 12 77.98 31.29 -34.58
C GLY A 12 76.79 32.02 -33.96
N LEU A 13 76.02 31.32 -33.14
CA LEU A 13 74.89 31.90 -32.41
C LEU A 13 75.37 33.02 -31.49
N SER A 14 74.69 34.17 -31.56
CA SER A 14 74.92 35.29 -30.65
C SER A 14 74.43 34.94 -29.25
N LEU A 15 75.17 35.37 -28.23
CA LEU A 15 74.78 35.21 -26.82
C LEU A 15 73.39 35.81 -26.51
N ILE A 16 72.99 36.83 -27.28
CA ILE A 16 71.67 37.47 -27.21
C ILE A 16 70.57 36.54 -27.74
N GLU A 17 70.84 35.80 -28.82
CA GLU A 17 69.87 34.91 -29.45
C GLU A 17 69.52 33.72 -28.53
N LEU A 18 70.54 33.17 -27.85
CA LEU A 18 70.35 32.16 -26.80
C LEU A 18 69.57 32.70 -25.58
N GLY A 19 69.84 33.94 -25.16
CA GLY A 19 69.13 34.58 -24.05
C GLY A 19 67.63 34.76 -24.33
N VAL A 20 67.27 35.17 -25.55
CA VAL A 20 65.88 35.34 -25.98
C VAL A 20 65.15 34.00 -26.04
N VAL A 21 65.80 32.95 -26.54
CA VAL A 21 65.21 31.60 -26.60
C VAL A 21 64.92 31.05 -25.20
N LEU A 22 65.84 31.23 -24.24
CA LEU A 22 65.63 30.80 -22.86
C LEU A 22 64.51 31.57 -22.17
N LEU A 23 64.38 32.88 -22.43
CA LEU A 23 63.27 33.69 -21.92
C LEU A 23 61.93 33.21 -22.47
N ILE A 24 61.83 32.97 -23.78
CA ILE A 24 60.60 32.47 -24.41
C ILE A 24 60.25 31.08 -23.84
N MET A 25 61.24 30.18 -23.71
CA MET A 25 61.01 28.85 -23.11
C MET A 25 60.57 28.93 -21.65
N GLY A 26 61.12 29.86 -20.86
CA GLY A 26 60.69 30.08 -19.47
C GLY A 26 59.23 30.56 -19.39
N ILE A 27 58.85 31.51 -20.23
CA ILE A 27 57.47 32.03 -20.29
C ILE A 27 56.50 30.93 -20.76
N LEU A 28 56.84 30.20 -21.82
CA LEU A 28 56.04 29.08 -22.32
C LEU A 28 55.91 27.97 -21.26
N GLY A 29 56.98 27.68 -20.52
CA GLY A 29 56.95 26.71 -19.42
C GLY A 29 55.95 27.08 -18.32
N ILE A 30 55.90 28.37 -17.93
CA ILE A 30 54.94 28.85 -16.91
C ILE A 30 53.50 28.78 -17.43
N ILE A 31 53.25 29.14 -18.69
CA ILE A 31 51.91 29.09 -19.30
C ILE A 31 51.44 27.64 -19.40
N VAL A 32 52.29 26.72 -19.87
CA VAL A 32 51.97 25.29 -19.96
C VAL A 32 51.72 24.69 -18.57
N TRP A 33 52.52 25.05 -17.57
CA TRP A 33 52.30 24.58 -16.20
C TRP A 33 50.95 25.04 -15.62
N ARG A 34 50.61 26.33 -15.78
CA ARG A 34 49.31 26.87 -15.34
C ARG A 34 48.14 26.25 -16.09
N TRP A 35 48.31 26.00 -17.39
CA TRP A 35 47.30 25.33 -18.19
C TRP A 35 47.09 23.89 -17.72
N VAL A 36 48.15 23.10 -17.55
CA VAL A 36 48.07 21.71 -17.06
C VAL A 36 47.44 21.62 -15.66
N ALA A 37 47.74 22.56 -14.76
CA ALA A 37 47.10 22.63 -13.44
C ALA A 37 45.59 22.91 -13.57
N ALA A 38 45.20 23.89 -14.40
CA ALA A 38 43.80 24.25 -14.63
C ALA A 38 42.99 23.14 -15.34
N THR A 39 43.62 22.30 -16.16
CA THR A 39 42.93 21.20 -16.87
C THR A 39 42.72 19.95 -15.99
N ARG A 40 43.47 19.80 -14.88
CA ARG A 40 43.35 18.63 -13.99
C ARG A 40 42.20 18.73 -12.98
N GLU A 41 41.87 19.94 -12.53
CA GLU A 41 40.75 20.21 -11.62
C GLU A 41 39.39 19.68 -12.12
N PRO A 42 38.96 19.90 -13.38
CA PRO A 42 37.67 19.39 -13.85
C PRO A 42 37.59 17.86 -13.92
N MET A 43 38.72 17.17 -14.21
CA MET A 43 38.74 15.71 -14.32
C MET A 43 38.51 15.02 -12.96
N ASN A 44 39.08 15.55 -11.89
CA ASN A 44 38.93 14.99 -10.55
C ASN A 44 37.50 15.18 -10.03
N ARG A 45 36.88 16.32 -10.32
CA ARG A 45 35.49 16.62 -9.91
C ARG A 45 34.49 15.63 -10.50
N THR A 46 34.61 15.30 -11.78
CA THR A 46 33.74 14.29 -12.42
C THR A 46 33.89 12.90 -11.80
N ALA A 47 35.12 12.51 -11.43
CA ALA A 47 35.37 11.22 -10.79
C ALA A 47 34.78 11.18 -9.37
N ILE A 48 34.95 12.25 -8.59
CA ILE A 48 34.36 12.39 -7.24
C ILE A 48 32.83 12.31 -7.29
N MET A 49 32.20 13.04 -8.21
CA MET A 49 30.75 12.98 -8.42
C MET A 49 30.28 11.59 -8.82
N GLY A 50 31.08 10.87 -9.63
CA GLY A 50 30.82 9.46 -9.94
C GLY A 50 30.86 8.54 -8.71
N GLN A 51 31.78 8.78 -7.78
CA GLN A 51 31.85 8.03 -6.51
C GLN A 51 30.66 8.31 -5.60
N LEU A 52 30.26 9.58 -5.46
CA LEU A 52 29.08 9.98 -4.69
C LEU A 52 27.79 9.40 -5.28
N ALA A 53 27.64 9.43 -6.61
CA ALA A 53 26.50 8.83 -7.29
C ALA A 53 26.46 7.30 -7.11
N GLN A 54 27.61 6.63 -7.17
CA GLN A 54 27.71 5.19 -6.89
C GLN A 54 27.29 4.86 -5.46
N ALA A 55 27.76 5.64 -4.48
CA ALA A 55 27.40 5.45 -3.08
C ALA A 55 25.91 5.73 -2.83
N GLN A 56 25.36 6.78 -3.43
CA GLN A 56 23.93 7.10 -3.36
C GLN A 56 23.07 5.95 -3.86
N ALA A 57 23.36 5.42 -5.05
CA ALA A 57 22.61 4.31 -5.62
C ALA A 57 22.64 3.06 -4.72
N ALA A 58 23.78 2.79 -4.07
CA ALA A 58 23.90 1.69 -3.12
C ALA A 58 23.10 1.92 -1.83
N VAL A 59 23.08 3.15 -1.31
CA VAL A 59 22.26 3.53 -0.15
C VAL A 59 20.77 3.38 -0.47
N GLU A 60 20.32 3.87 -1.63
CA GLU A 60 18.93 3.73 -2.08
C GLU A 60 18.55 2.26 -2.31
N GLY A 61 19.43 1.46 -2.93
CA GLY A 61 19.21 0.02 -3.10
C GLY A 61 19.16 -0.74 -1.76
N PHE A 62 19.95 -0.31 -0.77
CA PHE A 62 19.92 -0.88 0.58
C PHE A 62 18.56 -0.64 1.25
N VAL A 63 17.97 0.54 1.08
CA VAL A 63 16.62 0.86 1.60
C VAL A 63 15.57 -0.10 1.04
N LEU A 64 15.61 -0.39 -0.26
CA LEU A 64 14.68 -1.33 -0.89
C LEU A 64 14.82 -2.73 -0.30
N ALA A 65 16.06 -3.19 -0.08
CA ALA A 65 16.35 -4.53 0.42
C ALA A 65 16.19 -4.71 1.94
N LYS A 66 16.37 -3.65 2.74
CA LYS A 66 16.46 -3.71 4.21
C LYS A 66 15.42 -2.88 4.93
N HIS A 67 14.61 -2.09 4.22
CA HIS A 67 13.55 -1.25 4.77
C HIS A 67 14.03 -0.22 5.80
N ARG A 68 15.29 0.20 5.67
CA ARG A 68 15.94 1.22 6.51
C ARG A 68 17.14 1.78 5.75
N LEU A 69 17.56 2.99 6.12
CA LEU A 69 18.87 3.50 5.70
C LEU A 69 19.99 2.76 6.44
N PRO A 70 21.17 2.65 5.84
CA PRO A 70 22.30 2.06 6.53
C PRO A 70 22.75 2.97 7.69
N CYS A 71 23.25 2.39 8.76
CA CYS A 71 23.93 3.10 9.85
C CYS A 71 25.34 3.47 9.39
N ALA A 72 25.85 4.62 9.83
CA ALA A 72 27.24 4.97 9.54
C ALA A 72 28.21 3.93 10.12
N ALA A 73 29.37 3.78 9.48
CA ALA A 73 30.48 3.01 10.01
C ALA A 73 31.25 3.85 11.03
N SER A 74 31.66 3.22 12.13
CA SER A 74 32.53 3.83 13.14
C SER A 74 34.03 3.66 12.84
N SER A 75 34.37 2.90 11.80
CA SER A 75 35.75 2.65 11.39
C SER A 75 35.87 2.42 9.89
N THR A 76 37.09 2.46 9.37
CA THR A 76 37.41 2.23 7.95
C THR A 76 37.17 0.79 7.47
N ASN A 77 36.81 -0.12 8.38
CA ASN A 77 36.46 -1.52 8.05
C ASN A 77 35.20 -1.64 7.18
N GLY A 78 34.36 -0.60 7.15
CA GLY A 78 33.21 -0.48 6.24
C GLY A 78 31.95 -1.19 6.68
N ASN A 79 31.87 -1.64 7.94
CA ASN A 79 30.65 -2.24 8.49
C ASN A 79 29.78 -1.19 9.17
N GLU A 80 28.46 -1.31 9.01
CA GLU A 80 27.49 -0.53 9.78
C GLU A 80 27.72 -0.64 11.29
N ASP A 81 27.63 0.48 12.00
CA ASP A 81 27.62 0.54 13.46
C ASP A 81 26.32 1.20 13.95
N CYS A 82 25.26 0.39 14.07
CA CYS A 82 23.95 0.90 14.50
C CYS A 82 23.86 1.18 16.01
N GLY A 83 24.78 0.61 16.80
CA GLY A 83 24.86 0.83 18.25
C GLY A 83 25.52 2.17 18.59
N ASN A 84 26.41 2.65 17.72
CA ASN A 84 26.95 3.99 17.83
C ASN A 84 25.95 5.02 17.29
N THR A 85 25.16 5.56 18.20
CA THR A 85 24.29 6.71 17.92
C THR A 85 25.06 8.02 17.93
N SER A 86 26.37 8.03 18.24
CA SER A 86 27.17 9.24 18.34
C SER A 86 27.48 9.83 16.97
N ALA A 87 27.55 11.16 16.90
CA ALA A 87 27.95 11.92 15.72
C ALA A 87 29.38 11.63 15.19
N ALA A 88 30.16 10.79 15.87
CA ALA A 88 31.53 10.43 15.46
C ALA A 88 31.57 9.29 14.42
N ALA A 89 30.51 8.49 14.30
CA ALA A 89 30.38 7.52 13.21
C ALA A 89 29.92 8.28 11.96
N VAL A 90 30.88 8.68 11.13
CA VAL A 90 30.63 9.47 9.92
C VAL A 90 31.15 8.76 8.68
N LEU A 91 31.58 7.50 8.74
CA LEU A 91 32.13 6.82 7.56
C LEU A 91 31.04 6.06 6.81
N LEU A 92 31.16 5.96 5.49
CA LEU A 92 30.29 5.15 4.67
C LEU A 92 30.51 3.66 5.00
N PRO A 93 29.44 2.88 5.30
CA PRO A 93 29.52 1.43 5.51
C PRO A 93 29.67 0.69 4.17
N TRP A 94 30.77 0.97 3.46
CA TRP A 94 31.03 0.50 2.10
C TRP A 94 30.95 -1.02 1.98
N ARG A 95 31.40 -1.77 3.00
CA ARG A 95 31.36 -3.23 2.98
C ARG A 95 29.94 -3.75 3.12
N THR A 96 29.16 -3.16 4.01
CA THR A 96 27.73 -3.50 4.16
C THR A 96 26.92 -3.15 2.90
N LEU A 97 27.29 -2.07 2.22
CA LEU A 97 26.70 -1.66 0.94
C LEU A 97 27.19 -2.47 -0.27
N GLY A 98 28.13 -3.42 -0.10
CA GLY A 98 28.71 -4.19 -1.20
C GLY A 98 29.57 -3.37 -2.16
N LEU A 99 30.07 -2.23 -1.70
CA LEU A 99 30.92 -1.31 -2.46
C LEU A 99 32.40 -1.70 -2.36
N SER A 100 33.23 -1.08 -3.19
CA SER A 100 34.69 -1.23 -3.12
C SER A 100 35.26 -0.44 -1.94
N SER A 101 36.35 -0.94 -1.34
CA SER A 101 37.10 -0.25 -0.26
C SER A 101 37.60 1.14 -0.65
N ARG A 102 37.69 1.44 -1.95
CA ARG A 102 38.00 2.77 -2.51
C ARG A 102 36.94 3.83 -2.20
N LEU A 103 35.81 3.45 -1.62
CA LEU A 103 34.73 4.34 -1.18
C LEU A 103 34.69 4.43 0.35
N GLY A 104 35.62 3.78 1.05
CA GLY A 104 35.67 3.77 2.51
C GLY A 104 36.17 5.07 3.15
N GLN A 105 36.72 5.98 2.34
CA GLN A 105 37.02 7.36 2.72
C GLN A 105 35.81 8.28 2.63
N LEU A 106 34.70 7.83 2.03
CA LEU A 106 33.49 8.63 1.98
C LEU A 106 32.90 8.76 3.37
N HIS A 107 32.43 9.96 3.65
CA HIS A 107 31.68 10.26 4.84
C HIS A 107 30.18 10.13 4.59
N TYR A 108 29.44 9.73 5.62
CA TYR A 108 28.03 9.44 5.55
C TYR A 108 27.33 9.85 6.84
N GLY A 109 26.17 10.48 6.70
CA GLY A 109 25.27 10.79 7.80
C GLY A 109 23.86 10.30 7.49
N VAL A 110 23.17 9.79 8.49
CA VAL A 110 21.77 9.35 8.41
C VAL A 110 20.93 10.03 9.48
N ASN A 111 19.71 10.41 9.13
CA ASN A 111 18.80 11.02 10.07
C ASN A 111 18.26 9.98 11.05
N ARG A 112 18.67 10.11 12.31
CA ARG A 112 18.22 9.28 13.43
C ARG A 112 17.46 10.09 14.49
N GLY A 113 17.06 11.31 14.17
CA GLY A 113 16.44 12.26 15.10
C GLY A 113 15.10 12.80 14.61
N GLY A 114 14.57 13.84 15.26
CA GLY A 114 13.24 14.36 14.93
C GLY A 114 12.08 13.40 15.25
N GLY A 115 12.31 12.43 16.13
CA GLY A 115 11.33 11.41 16.52
C GLY A 115 11.21 10.23 15.55
N VAL A 116 12.03 10.18 14.48
CA VAL A 116 12.06 9.06 13.53
C VAL A 116 13.51 8.63 13.30
N ASP A 117 13.83 7.38 13.59
CA ASP A 117 15.13 6.80 13.23
C ASP A 117 15.05 6.13 11.86
N LEU A 118 15.54 6.80 10.81
CA LEU A 118 15.51 6.23 9.46
C LEU A 118 16.51 5.08 9.28
N ALA A 119 17.48 4.93 10.19
CA ALA A 119 18.42 3.81 10.20
C ALA A 119 17.87 2.58 10.93
N ALA A 120 16.62 2.63 11.39
CA ALA A 120 15.88 1.53 11.99
C ALA A 120 14.57 1.29 11.24
N VAL A 121 14.06 0.06 11.32
CA VAL A 121 12.68 -0.21 10.93
C VAL A 121 11.79 0.24 12.10
N PRO A 122 10.78 1.10 11.89
CA PRO A 122 9.97 1.62 12.99
C PRO A 122 9.31 0.49 13.77
N ALA A 123 9.62 0.35 15.07
CA ALA A 123 9.02 -0.67 15.92
C ALA A 123 7.76 -0.18 16.67
N ALA A 124 7.39 1.09 16.51
CA ALA A 124 6.33 1.73 17.30
C ALA A 124 5.09 2.09 16.46
N SER A 125 3.93 1.82 17.06
CA SER A 125 2.59 2.09 16.55
C SER A 125 2.28 3.60 16.45
N PRO A 126 1.46 4.07 15.49
CA PRO A 126 0.67 3.29 14.53
C PRO A 126 1.45 2.87 13.28
N LEU A 127 1.61 1.55 13.12
CA LEU A 127 2.08 0.93 11.90
C LEU A 127 1.02 1.06 10.79
N VAL A 128 1.48 0.92 9.56
CA VAL A 128 0.67 0.78 8.36
C VAL A 128 0.14 -0.65 8.35
N THR A 129 -1.19 -0.82 8.33
CA THR A 129 -1.80 -2.16 8.43
C THR A 129 -2.75 -2.44 7.27
N PRO A 130 -2.78 -3.69 6.75
CA PRO A 130 -3.59 -4.07 5.59
C PRO A 130 -5.10 -4.05 5.85
N ASP A 131 -5.51 -4.02 7.11
CA ASP A 131 -6.92 -3.93 7.54
C ASP A 131 -7.36 -2.51 7.89
N LEU A 132 -6.49 -1.51 7.71
CA LEU A 132 -6.71 -0.12 8.13
C LEU A 132 -7.07 0.03 9.63
N ASN A 133 -6.67 -0.94 10.45
CA ASN A 133 -7.02 -1.06 11.86
C ASN A 133 -8.55 -1.04 12.08
N ARG A 134 -9.31 -1.56 11.11
CA ARG A 134 -10.75 -1.77 11.23
C ARG A 134 -11.03 -3.11 11.89
N ASP A 135 -12.15 -3.16 12.61
CA ASP A 135 -12.68 -4.41 13.12
C ASP A 135 -13.66 -5.00 12.11
N TYR A 136 -13.35 -6.19 11.62
CA TYR A 136 -14.19 -6.96 10.71
C TYR A 136 -14.88 -8.15 11.41
N SER A 137 -14.83 -8.23 12.74
CA SER A 137 -15.38 -9.34 13.55
C SER A 137 -16.87 -9.63 13.28
N ALA A 138 -17.63 -8.61 12.91
CA ALA A 138 -19.02 -8.74 12.50
C ALA A 138 -19.15 -9.04 11.00
N ILE A 139 -18.45 -10.06 10.46
CA ILE A 139 -18.80 -10.58 9.13
C ILE A 139 -20.24 -11.09 9.22
N PRO A 140 -21.14 -10.57 8.37
CA PRO A 140 -22.49 -11.12 8.22
C PRO A 140 -22.47 -12.63 8.08
N VAL A 141 -23.26 -13.36 8.86
CA VAL A 141 -23.55 -14.77 8.60
C VAL A 141 -24.99 -14.83 8.09
N LEU A 142 -25.21 -15.37 6.89
CA LEU A 142 -26.57 -15.67 6.46
C LEU A 142 -27.14 -16.73 7.41
N SER A 143 -28.23 -16.41 8.09
CA SER A 143 -28.99 -17.43 8.79
C SER A 143 -29.51 -18.43 7.75
N THR A 144 -29.13 -19.69 7.92
CA THR A 144 -29.78 -20.79 7.22
C THR A 144 -31.18 -20.91 7.83
N SER A 145 -32.22 -20.43 7.13
CA SER A 145 -33.59 -20.76 7.51
C SER A 145 -33.72 -22.29 7.41
N SER A 146 -33.77 -22.96 8.55
CA SER A 146 -33.76 -24.41 8.68
C SER A 146 -35.00 -25.13 8.12
N ASP A 147 -36.01 -24.37 7.67
CA ASP A 147 -37.31 -24.91 7.23
C ASP A 147 -37.59 -24.80 5.71
N VAL A 148 -36.69 -24.19 4.95
CA VAL A 148 -36.81 -24.16 3.49
C VAL A 148 -35.79 -25.13 2.93
N THR A 149 -36.17 -26.00 2.00
CA THR A 149 -35.24 -26.82 1.21
C THR A 149 -34.29 -25.91 0.43
N THR A 150 -33.30 -25.36 1.11
CA THR A 150 -32.25 -24.53 0.52
C THR A 150 -31.39 -25.45 -0.34
N ASP A 151 -31.01 -24.96 -1.51
CA ASP A 151 -29.99 -25.63 -2.31
C ASP A 151 -28.71 -25.77 -1.47
N ALA A 152 -28.41 -27.00 -1.06
CA ALA A 152 -27.26 -27.31 -0.22
C ALA A 152 -25.94 -26.85 -0.86
N ALA A 153 -25.86 -26.80 -2.20
CA ALA A 153 -24.69 -26.32 -2.90
C ALA A 153 -24.52 -24.80 -2.73
N ALA A 154 -25.59 -24.02 -2.90
CA ALA A 154 -25.54 -22.56 -2.73
C ALA A 154 -25.22 -22.15 -1.27
N THR A 155 -25.74 -22.90 -0.29
CA THR A 155 -25.38 -22.70 1.12
C THR A 155 -23.91 -23.04 1.40
N ALA A 156 -23.39 -24.12 0.82
CA ALA A 156 -21.98 -24.48 0.94
C ALA A 156 -21.06 -23.40 0.35
N THR A 157 -21.38 -22.87 -0.85
CA THR A 157 -20.58 -21.81 -1.49
C THR A 157 -20.46 -20.55 -0.64
N VAL A 158 -21.56 -20.08 -0.05
CA VAL A 158 -21.54 -18.90 0.84
C VAL A 158 -20.76 -19.19 2.12
N THR A 159 -20.90 -20.38 2.68
CA THR A 159 -20.20 -20.81 3.90
C THR A 159 -18.69 -20.88 3.67
N ASP A 160 -18.25 -21.46 2.56
CA ASP A 160 -16.84 -21.54 2.17
C ASP A 160 -16.25 -20.14 1.92
N ALA A 161 -16.99 -19.26 1.25
CA ALA A 161 -16.57 -17.89 1.02
C ALA A 161 -16.45 -17.09 2.33
N ALA A 162 -17.38 -17.27 3.28
CA ALA A 162 -17.30 -16.67 4.60
C ALA A 162 -16.11 -17.21 5.42
N ALA A 163 -15.83 -18.51 5.33
CA ALA A 163 -14.65 -19.12 5.94
C ALA A 163 -13.35 -18.50 5.38
N ASN A 164 -13.25 -18.34 4.06
CA ASN A 164 -12.13 -17.67 3.41
C ASN A 164 -11.97 -16.20 3.87
N ALA A 165 -13.07 -15.47 4.01
CA ALA A 165 -13.06 -14.11 4.52
C ALA A 165 -12.53 -14.04 5.97
N SER A 166 -12.96 -14.96 6.83
CA SER A 166 -12.44 -15.05 8.21
C SER A 166 -10.95 -15.39 8.27
N ALA A 167 -10.46 -16.25 7.36
CA ALA A 167 -9.04 -16.55 7.24
C ALA A 167 -8.23 -15.33 6.78
N ALA A 168 -8.76 -14.55 5.82
CA ALA A 168 -8.15 -13.31 5.35
C ALA A 168 -8.06 -12.25 6.47
N ILE A 169 -9.09 -12.13 7.32
CA ILE A 169 -9.05 -11.27 8.52
C ILE A 169 -7.94 -11.71 9.46
N ALA A 170 -7.87 -13.01 9.79
CA ALA A 170 -6.85 -13.52 10.68
C ALA A 170 -5.43 -13.25 10.15
N ALA A 171 -5.23 -13.42 8.83
CA ALA A 171 -3.97 -13.08 8.18
C ALA A 171 -3.63 -11.58 8.30
N ALA A 172 -4.60 -10.69 8.06
CA ALA A 172 -4.40 -9.24 8.19
C ALA A 172 -4.14 -8.81 9.64
N LEU A 173 -4.85 -9.39 10.62
CA LEU A 173 -4.63 -9.14 12.05
C LEU A 173 -3.21 -9.55 12.48
N ALA A 174 -2.72 -10.69 11.99
CA ALA A 174 -1.37 -11.16 12.26
C ALA A 174 -0.28 -10.22 11.71
N ARG A 175 -0.62 -9.34 10.77
CA ARG A 175 0.30 -8.30 10.23
C ARG A 175 0.39 -7.06 11.10
N ARG A 176 -0.61 -6.75 11.94
CA ARG A 176 -0.63 -5.53 12.78
C ARG A 176 0.65 -5.26 13.60
N PRO A 177 1.32 -6.26 14.20
CA PRO A 177 2.55 -6.01 14.97
C PRO A 177 3.84 -6.07 14.11
N ILE A 178 3.74 -6.33 12.80
CA ILE A 178 4.91 -6.58 11.96
C ILE A 178 5.28 -5.31 11.20
N ALA A 179 6.41 -4.72 11.58
CA ALA A 179 6.96 -3.58 10.87
C ALA A 179 7.66 -4.00 9.57
N ASN A 180 7.46 -3.21 8.52
CA ASN A 180 8.04 -3.44 7.20
C ASN A 180 8.39 -2.11 6.48
N GLY A 181 8.72 -2.23 5.19
CA GLY A 181 9.11 -1.08 4.37
C GLY A 181 8.05 0.01 4.18
N LEU A 182 6.75 -0.32 4.25
CA LEU A 182 5.68 0.66 4.23
C LEU A 182 5.69 1.53 5.49
N ASP A 183 6.02 0.95 6.66
CA ASP A 183 6.16 1.69 7.91
C ASP A 183 7.35 2.65 7.86
N TRP A 184 8.46 2.19 7.29
CA TRP A 184 9.61 3.06 7.05
C TRP A 184 9.24 4.22 6.10
N CYS A 185 8.50 3.96 5.02
CA CYS A 185 7.99 5.01 4.14
C CYS A 185 7.04 5.98 4.84
N ARG A 186 6.19 5.50 5.76
CA ARG A 186 5.38 6.37 6.61
C ARG A 186 6.27 7.25 7.50
N GLY A 187 7.28 6.69 8.16
CA GLY A 187 8.23 7.43 8.99
C GLY A 187 9.00 8.50 8.20
N LEU A 188 9.48 8.15 7.00
CA LEU A 188 10.15 9.09 6.10
C LEU A 188 9.23 10.26 5.70
N ARG A 189 7.97 9.99 5.40
CA ARG A 189 6.97 11.04 5.09
C ARG A 189 6.61 11.88 6.32
N GLN A 190 6.58 11.30 7.51
CA GLN A 190 6.39 12.04 8.76
C GLN A 190 7.55 13.01 9.00
N LEU A 191 8.79 12.57 8.78
CA LEU A 191 9.96 13.44 8.83
C LEU A 191 9.88 14.56 7.78
N ALA A 192 9.46 14.24 6.55
CA ALA A 192 9.26 15.25 5.50
C ALA A 192 8.19 16.29 5.86
N ALA A 193 7.19 15.91 6.64
CA ALA A 193 6.15 16.82 7.12
C ALA A 193 6.56 17.64 8.37
N ASN A 194 7.50 17.14 9.17
CA ASN A 194 7.96 17.76 10.41
C ASN A 194 9.48 17.93 10.46
N THR A 195 10.00 18.69 9.51
CA THR A 195 11.46 18.88 9.35
C THR A 195 12.10 19.78 10.42
N GLY A 196 11.29 20.50 11.21
CA GLY A 196 11.75 21.38 12.28
C GLY A 196 11.95 20.69 13.64
N ALA A 197 11.73 19.38 13.72
CA ALA A 197 11.88 18.63 14.96
C ALA A 197 13.34 18.63 15.47
N ALA A 198 13.51 18.63 16.79
CA ALA A 198 14.84 18.62 17.39
C ALA A 198 15.61 17.33 17.04
N GLY A 199 16.91 17.47 16.75
CA GLY A 199 17.79 16.34 16.42
C GLY A 199 17.71 15.87 14.97
N VAL A 200 16.88 16.48 14.12
CA VAL A 200 16.88 16.22 12.67
C VAL A 200 18.28 16.49 12.11
N LEU A 201 18.81 15.54 11.34
CA LEU A 201 20.06 15.73 10.61
C LEU A 201 19.88 16.84 9.57
N THR A 202 20.83 17.77 9.53
CA THR A 202 20.78 18.90 8.59
C THR A 202 22.08 19.06 7.82
N ALA A 203 21.95 19.62 6.62
CA ALA A 203 23.05 20.09 5.77
C ALA A 203 23.01 21.63 5.72
N GLY A 204 24.16 22.29 5.87
CA GLY A 204 24.32 23.74 5.81
C GLY A 204 25.00 24.37 7.03
N ASN A 205 24.82 25.67 7.20
CA ASN A 205 25.46 26.48 8.24
C ASN A 205 24.45 26.91 9.32
N LEU A 206 24.90 27.54 10.42
CA LEU A 206 24.06 27.93 11.56
C LEU A 206 22.86 28.83 11.19
N SER A 207 23.01 29.69 10.18
CA SER A 207 21.98 30.63 9.73
C SER A 207 21.06 30.09 8.62
N ALA A 208 21.49 29.07 7.89
CA ALA A 208 20.78 28.48 6.78
C ALA A 208 21.09 26.99 6.72
N ASN A 209 20.08 26.15 6.90
CA ASN A 209 20.20 24.71 6.83
C ASN A 209 18.99 24.07 6.15
N MET A 210 19.17 22.84 5.70
CA MET A 210 18.10 22.01 5.18
C MET A 210 18.06 20.65 5.87
N PRO A 211 16.85 20.13 6.16
CA PRO A 211 16.65 18.79 6.69
C PRO A 211 17.04 17.75 5.64
N VAL A 212 17.81 16.74 6.05
CA VAL A 212 18.23 15.66 5.17
C VAL A 212 17.82 14.31 5.75
N ALA A 213 17.51 13.36 4.87
CA ALA A 213 17.35 11.95 5.24
C ALA A 213 18.72 11.28 5.37
N PHE A 214 19.61 11.55 4.43
CA PHE A 214 21.02 11.20 4.51
C PHE A 214 21.89 12.17 3.72
N VAL A 215 23.19 12.10 3.96
CA VAL A 215 24.21 12.88 3.28
C VAL A 215 25.44 12.01 3.05
N LEU A 216 26.10 12.25 1.92
CA LEU A 216 27.37 11.65 1.53
C LEU A 216 28.36 12.79 1.31
N ALA A 217 29.58 12.63 1.81
CA ALA A 217 30.64 13.60 1.60
C ALA A 217 31.93 12.91 1.14
N HIS A 218 32.56 13.47 0.12
CA HIS A 218 33.87 13.06 -0.35
C HIS A 218 34.92 13.99 0.27
N PRO A 219 36.02 13.46 0.82
CA PRO A 219 37.10 14.24 1.45
C PRO A 219 38.01 14.96 0.44
N GLY A 220 37.43 15.48 -0.64
CA GLY A 220 38.14 16.20 -1.69
C GLY A 220 39.30 15.47 -2.38
N VAL A 221 40.19 16.24 -3.00
CA VAL A 221 41.39 15.76 -3.72
C VAL A 221 42.54 15.51 -2.75
N ASN A 222 42.60 16.26 -1.65
CA ASN A 222 43.62 16.11 -0.63
C ASN A 222 43.40 14.87 0.29
N GLY A 223 42.19 14.27 0.26
CA GLY A 223 41.83 13.09 1.03
C GLY A 223 41.57 13.37 2.51
N VAL A 224 41.40 14.63 2.90
CA VAL A 224 41.14 15.10 4.26
C VAL A 224 39.71 15.61 4.30
N PHE A 225 38.93 15.16 5.29
CA PHE A 225 37.57 15.65 5.48
C PHE A 225 37.61 16.94 6.32
N GLU A 226 37.20 18.07 5.73
CA GLU A 226 37.19 19.40 6.36
C GLU A 226 35.79 19.92 6.72
N GLY A 227 34.76 19.09 6.53
CA GLY A 227 33.38 19.45 6.79
C GLY A 227 33.06 19.77 8.26
N ASN A 228 31.94 20.44 8.49
CA ASN A 228 31.48 20.84 9.84
C ASN A 228 31.22 19.66 10.80
N ASN A 229 31.09 18.44 10.26
CA ASN A 229 30.84 17.21 11.02
C ASN A 229 32.11 16.44 11.42
N VAL A 230 33.30 17.07 11.34
CA VAL A 230 34.53 16.49 11.89
C VAL A 230 34.44 16.37 13.42
N VAL A 231 35.17 15.40 13.98
CA VAL A 231 35.26 15.23 15.44
C VAL A 231 35.86 16.50 16.07
N GLY A 232 35.13 17.12 17.00
CA GLY A 232 35.52 18.40 17.61
C GLY A 232 35.16 19.65 16.77
N GLY A 233 34.48 19.47 15.64
CA GLY A 233 33.98 20.55 14.80
C GLY A 233 32.86 21.36 15.47
N ALA A 234 32.72 22.62 15.05
CA ALA A 234 31.72 23.55 15.58
C ALA A 234 30.26 23.23 15.17
N GLY A 235 30.07 22.24 14.29
CA GLY A 235 28.83 22.03 13.54
C GLY A 235 27.71 21.30 14.26
N GLY A 236 27.99 20.41 15.23
CA GLY A 236 26.96 19.61 15.92
C GLY A 236 25.97 18.91 14.96
N TRP A 237 26.25 17.68 14.53
CA TRP A 237 25.35 16.90 13.64
C TRP A 237 24.99 17.60 12.32
N ARG A 238 25.90 18.41 11.77
CA ARG A 238 25.67 19.18 10.54
C ARG A 238 26.76 18.91 9.53
N PHE A 239 26.34 18.52 8.35
CA PHE A 239 27.19 18.54 7.16
C PHE A 239 27.11 19.92 6.51
N ASP A 240 28.00 20.23 5.58
CA ASP A 240 27.96 21.48 4.84
C ASP A 240 26.82 21.50 3.80
N PHE A 241 26.79 22.52 2.95
CA PHE A 241 25.92 22.49 1.77
C PHE A 241 26.65 21.81 0.61
N PRO A 242 25.95 21.02 -0.24
CA PRO A 242 26.51 20.51 -1.51
C PRO A 242 27.13 21.58 -2.42
N ASP A 243 26.66 22.82 -2.32
CA ASP A 243 27.16 23.97 -3.10
C ASP A 243 28.04 24.92 -2.26
N ARG A 244 28.63 24.42 -1.16
CA ARG A 244 29.60 25.22 -0.39
C ARG A 244 30.79 25.57 -1.30
N ALA A 245 31.07 26.86 -1.38
CA ALA A 245 32.21 27.38 -2.14
C ALA A 245 33.50 26.69 -1.67
N GLN A 246 34.25 26.20 -2.65
CA GLN A 246 35.51 25.50 -2.43
C GLN A 246 36.62 26.52 -2.25
N ASP A 247 37.54 26.29 -1.32
CA ASP A 247 38.70 27.14 -1.07
C ASP A 247 39.93 26.29 -0.71
N HIS A 248 41.04 26.94 -0.39
CA HIS A 248 42.29 26.25 -0.09
C HIS A 248 42.25 25.36 1.18
N GLY A 249 41.24 25.52 2.03
CA GLY A 249 41.01 24.72 3.23
C GLY A 249 39.69 23.95 3.22
N TYR A 250 39.01 23.88 2.07
CA TYR A 250 37.79 23.10 1.89
C TYR A 250 37.66 22.67 0.43
N ASP A 251 38.02 21.41 0.15
CA ASP A 251 37.80 20.77 -1.15
C ASP A 251 36.81 19.59 -1.10
N ASP A 252 36.10 19.44 0.03
CA ASP A 252 35.05 18.45 0.20
C ASP A 252 33.89 18.65 -0.77
N MET A 253 33.36 17.53 -1.26
CA MET A 253 32.18 17.53 -2.12
C MET A 253 31.06 16.74 -1.45
N GLU A 254 29.90 17.37 -1.30
CA GLU A 254 28.78 16.74 -0.61
C GLU A 254 27.59 16.49 -1.53
N LEU A 255 26.84 15.45 -1.19
CA LEU A 255 25.55 15.12 -1.77
C LEU A 255 24.58 14.90 -0.62
N ALA A 256 23.52 15.70 -0.58
CA ALA A 256 22.51 15.66 0.46
C ALA A 256 21.16 15.30 -0.14
N VAL A 257 20.47 14.31 0.44
CA VAL A 257 19.14 13.88 0.00
C VAL A 257 18.13 14.22 1.08
N GLY A 258 17.16 15.06 0.73
CA GLY A 258 16.05 15.43 1.60
C GLY A 258 15.04 14.27 1.80
N PRO A 259 14.26 14.27 2.89
CA PRO A 259 13.28 13.22 3.14
C PRO A 259 12.17 13.14 2.07
N GLY A 260 11.76 14.27 1.50
CA GLY A 260 10.80 14.31 0.38
C GLY A 260 11.40 13.76 -0.92
N ASP A 261 12.66 14.10 -1.24
CA ASP A 261 13.36 13.58 -2.42
C ASP A 261 13.52 12.07 -2.33
N LEU A 262 14.00 11.55 -1.20
CA LEU A 262 14.13 10.12 -0.96
C LEU A 262 12.77 9.40 -1.07
N ALA A 263 11.71 9.96 -0.49
CA ALA A 263 10.38 9.37 -0.57
C ALA A 263 9.86 9.25 -2.02
N SER A 264 10.23 10.21 -2.88
CA SER A 264 9.88 10.17 -4.30
C SER A 264 10.66 9.11 -5.06
N ARG A 265 11.97 8.99 -4.81
CA ARG A 265 12.86 8.02 -5.47
C ARG A 265 12.54 6.57 -5.12
N ILE A 266 12.18 6.32 -3.86
CA ILE A 266 11.79 5.00 -3.35
C ILE A 266 10.34 4.65 -3.73
N GLY A 267 9.54 5.59 -4.24
CA GLY A 267 8.15 5.33 -4.58
C GLY A 267 7.24 5.15 -3.36
N CYS A 268 7.57 5.80 -2.22
CA CYS A 268 6.79 5.62 -0.99
C CYS A 268 5.30 5.93 -1.17
N VAL A 269 4.97 6.93 -1.99
CA VAL A 269 3.57 7.28 -2.26
C VAL A 269 2.85 6.16 -3.00
N SER A 270 3.45 5.60 -4.05
CA SER A 270 2.83 4.53 -4.84
C SER A 270 2.62 3.24 -4.04
N HIS A 271 3.62 2.84 -3.25
CA HIS A 271 3.52 1.63 -2.42
C HIS A 271 2.45 1.79 -1.32
N LEU A 272 2.43 2.93 -0.62
CA LEU A 272 1.42 3.21 0.39
C LEU A 272 0.01 3.32 -0.22
N SER A 273 -0.14 4.00 -1.37
CA SER A 273 -1.45 4.14 -2.01
C SER A 273 -1.98 2.82 -2.56
N ALA A 274 -1.10 1.94 -3.09
CA ALA A 274 -1.51 0.63 -3.58
C ALA A 274 -2.07 -0.23 -2.45
N MET A 275 -1.37 -0.32 -1.31
CA MET A 275 -1.88 -1.07 -0.16
C MET A 275 -3.19 -0.46 0.36
N GLN A 276 -3.25 0.87 0.50
CA GLN A 276 -4.47 1.54 0.95
C GLN A 276 -5.65 1.32 0.01
N ALA A 277 -5.45 1.32 -1.31
CA ALA A 277 -6.51 1.05 -2.28
C ALA A 277 -7.12 -0.34 -2.09
N GLU A 278 -6.28 -1.37 -1.95
CA GLU A 278 -6.74 -2.75 -1.70
C GLU A 278 -7.47 -2.86 -0.35
N ALA A 279 -6.93 -2.24 0.70
CA ALA A 279 -7.55 -2.25 2.00
C ALA A 279 -8.92 -1.53 2.03
N GLN A 280 -9.08 -0.44 1.27
CA GLN A 280 -10.38 0.23 1.07
C GLN A 280 -11.34 -0.61 0.22
N GLY A 281 -10.83 -1.37 -0.75
CA GLY A 281 -11.61 -2.35 -1.51
C GLY A 281 -12.22 -3.42 -0.59
N ALA A 282 -11.42 -3.96 0.32
CA ALA A 282 -11.90 -4.87 1.35
C ALA A 282 -12.97 -4.21 2.24
N TYR A 283 -12.72 -3.00 2.76
CA TYR A 283 -13.70 -2.29 3.58
C TYR A 283 -15.03 -2.06 2.84
N THR A 284 -14.99 -1.71 1.56
CA THR A 284 -16.19 -1.50 0.73
C THR A 284 -16.97 -2.80 0.53
N ALA A 285 -16.29 -3.91 0.26
CA ALA A 285 -16.93 -5.23 0.15
C ALA A 285 -17.58 -5.67 1.47
N TYR A 286 -16.90 -5.42 2.59
CA TYR A 286 -17.44 -5.65 3.93
C TYR A 286 -18.71 -4.85 4.22
N ASP A 287 -18.69 -3.55 3.91
CA ASP A 287 -19.85 -2.66 4.12
C ASP A 287 -21.05 -3.08 3.25
N ASN A 288 -20.79 -3.41 1.98
CA ASN A 288 -21.81 -3.96 1.07
C ASN A 288 -22.40 -5.27 1.60
N ALA A 289 -21.59 -6.15 2.19
CA ALA A 289 -22.07 -7.41 2.77
C ALA A 289 -23.00 -7.15 3.97
N ARG A 290 -22.66 -6.17 4.82
CA ARG A 290 -23.51 -5.76 5.95
C ARG A 290 -24.84 -5.19 5.46
N VAL A 291 -24.81 -4.26 4.52
CA VAL A 291 -26.01 -3.69 3.92
C VAL A 291 -26.88 -4.78 3.29
N ALA A 292 -26.27 -5.71 2.56
CA ALA A 292 -26.98 -6.84 1.95
C ALA A 292 -27.65 -7.75 3.00
N GLN A 293 -27.00 -8.01 4.14
CA GLN A 293 -27.58 -8.80 5.23
C GLN A 293 -28.79 -8.12 5.86
N GLU A 294 -28.75 -6.80 6.07
CA GLU A 294 -29.89 -6.05 6.59
C GLU A 294 -31.10 -6.16 5.64
N TYR A 295 -30.90 -6.00 4.34
CA TYR A 295 -31.96 -6.20 3.34
C TYR A 295 -32.45 -7.66 3.25
N TRP A 296 -31.59 -8.64 3.54
CA TRP A 296 -31.97 -10.06 3.57
C TRP A 296 -32.92 -10.37 4.73
N SER A 297 -32.68 -9.80 5.91
CA SER A 297 -33.57 -10.00 7.06
C SER A 297 -35.02 -9.61 6.75
N LEU A 298 -35.21 -8.52 6.00
CA LEU A 298 -36.51 -8.07 5.50
C LEU A 298 -37.10 -9.02 4.46
N ARG A 299 -36.27 -9.57 3.56
CA ARG A 299 -36.74 -10.52 2.54
C ARG A 299 -37.11 -11.87 3.13
N VAL A 300 -36.34 -12.42 4.09
CA VAL A 300 -36.69 -13.69 4.76
C VAL A 300 -38.05 -13.59 5.42
N PHE A 301 -38.41 -12.43 5.99
CA PHE A 301 -39.74 -12.17 6.50
C PHE A 301 -40.82 -12.28 5.41
N ASP A 302 -40.62 -11.70 4.22
CA ASP A 302 -41.53 -11.87 3.08
C ASP A 302 -41.60 -13.32 2.58
N ILE A 303 -40.47 -14.04 2.53
CA ILE A 303 -40.43 -15.46 2.13
C ILE A 303 -41.24 -16.31 3.12
N ALA A 304 -41.06 -16.08 4.42
CA ALA A 304 -41.80 -16.77 5.47
C ALA A 304 -43.31 -16.50 5.36
N GLN A 305 -43.72 -15.26 5.10
CA GLN A 305 -45.13 -14.93 4.84
C GLN A 305 -45.69 -15.66 3.62
N ASN A 306 -44.94 -15.69 2.50
CA ASN A 306 -45.37 -16.38 1.29
C ASN A 306 -45.47 -17.90 1.51
N LEU A 307 -44.57 -18.50 2.30
CA LEU A 307 -44.65 -19.92 2.67
C LEU A 307 -45.90 -20.23 3.50
N SER A 308 -46.20 -19.42 4.52
CA SER A 308 -47.46 -19.52 5.27
C SER A 308 -48.68 -19.28 4.38
N GLY A 309 -48.56 -18.39 3.38
CA GLY A 309 -49.57 -18.17 2.35
C GLY A 309 -49.81 -19.40 1.47
N VAL A 310 -48.75 -20.12 1.05
CA VAL A 310 -48.86 -21.39 0.31
C VAL A 310 -49.57 -22.44 1.18
N GLU A 311 -49.21 -22.55 2.45
CA GLU A 311 -49.78 -23.53 3.38
C GLU A 311 -51.25 -23.22 3.68
N SER A 312 -51.59 -21.94 3.88
CA SER A 312 -52.96 -21.45 4.02
C SER A 312 -53.77 -21.64 2.74
N ALA A 313 -53.19 -21.39 1.56
CA ALA A 313 -53.84 -21.63 0.27
C ALA A 313 -54.03 -23.12 0.00
N ASN A 314 -53.09 -23.98 0.42
CA ASN A 314 -53.21 -25.43 0.29
C ASN A 314 -54.31 -25.97 1.23
N THR A 315 -54.40 -25.44 2.45
CA THR A 315 -55.54 -25.73 3.34
C THR A 315 -56.84 -25.16 2.80
N ALA A 316 -56.85 -23.98 2.19
CA ALA A 316 -58.03 -23.39 1.54
C ALA A 316 -58.49 -24.21 0.33
N VAL A 317 -57.57 -24.73 -0.47
CA VAL A 317 -57.87 -25.66 -1.58
C VAL A 317 -58.41 -26.99 -1.03
N ILE A 318 -57.86 -27.50 0.07
CA ILE A 318 -58.39 -28.71 0.75
C ILE A 318 -59.77 -28.45 1.34
N LEU A 319 -60.01 -27.30 1.98
CA LEU A 319 -61.31 -26.87 2.50
C LEU A 319 -62.32 -26.65 1.37
N ALA A 320 -61.91 -26.04 0.25
CA ALA A 320 -62.74 -25.88 -0.93
C ALA A 320 -63.06 -27.24 -1.60
N ALA A 321 -62.09 -28.16 -1.63
CA ALA A 321 -62.30 -29.54 -2.08
C ALA A 321 -63.19 -30.34 -1.12
N MET A 322 -63.09 -30.11 0.19
CA MET A 322 -63.99 -30.68 1.20
C MET A 322 -65.39 -30.09 1.09
N ASN A 323 -65.54 -28.79 0.83
CA ASN A 323 -66.82 -28.14 0.57
C ASN A 323 -67.44 -28.65 -0.74
N LEU A 324 -66.65 -28.91 -1.78
CA LEU A 324 -67.08 -29.56 -3.02
C LEU A 324 -67.54 -31.02 -2.76
N ALA A 325 -66.82 -31.76 -1.90
CA ALA A 325 -67.18 -33.12 -1.51
C ALA A 325 -68.43 -33.16 -0.59
N LEU A 326 -68.60 -32.18 0.30
CA LEU A 326 -69.79 -31.97 1.13
C LEU A 326 -71.00 -31.51 0.29
N ALA A 327 -70.78 -30.68 -0.73
CA ALA A 327 -71.79 -30.31 -1.71
C ALA A 327 -72.20 -31.53 -2.57
N ALA A 328 -71.28 -32.45 -2.85
CA ALA A 328 -71.58 -33.73 -3.49
C ALA A 328 -72.29 -34.74 -2.54
N ALA A 329 -72.16 -34.57 -1.22
CA ALA A 329 -72.79 -35.42 -0.21
C ALA A 329 -74.20 -34.96 0.22
N ASN A 330 -74.53 -33.67 0.12
CA ASN A 330 -75.78 -33.09 0.63
C ASN A 330 -76.98 -33.15 -0.34
N VAL A 331 -77.27 -34.35 -0.87
CA VAL A 331 -78.57 -34.66 -1.50
C VAL A 331 -79.61 -35.15 -0.46
N ALA A 332 -79.25 -35.30 0.82
CA ALA A 332 -80.09 -36.07 1.76
C ALA A 332 -80.92 -35.29 2.80
N LEU A 333 -80.55 -34.11 3.33
CA LEU A 333 -81.30 -33.53 4.46
C LEU A 333 -81.35 -32.00 4.46
N SER A 334 -82.43 -31.46 3.91
CA SER A 334 -82.96 -30.13 4.23
C SER A 334 -83.90 -30.20 5.44
N VAL A 335 -84.00 -29.11 6.19
CA VAL A 335 -85.02 -28.78 7.20
C VAL A 335 -84.76 -29.33 8.60
N ALA A 336 -84.19 -28.47 9.47
CA ALA A 336 -84.66 -28.18 10.83
C ALA A 336 -83.53 -27.70 11.75
N SER A 337 -83.22 -26.40 11.73
CA SER A 337 -82.90 -25.62 12.94
C SER A 337 -82.47 -24.20 12.56
N ALA A 338 -83.41 -23.46 11.95
CA ALA A 338 -83.40 -22.01 11.96
C ALA A 338 -84.08 -21.45 13.24
N ALA A 339 -84.04 -22.19 14.35
CA ALA A 339 -84.72 -21.81 15.57
C ALA A 339 -83.80 -22.05 16.77
N ASP A 340 -83.40 -20.93 17.38
CA ASP A 340 -82.74 -20.72 18.69
C ASP A 340 -81.41 -19.96 18.54
N THR A 341 -81.45 -18.70 18.11
CA THR A 341 -81.66 -17.47 18.91
C THR A 341 -80.35 -16.75 19.26
N GLU A 342 -80.24 -15.58 18.65
CA GLU A 342 -79.80 -14.30 19.19
C GLU A 342 -78.34 -14.13 19.67
N GLY A 343 -77.52 -13.70 18.71
CA GLY A 343 -76.18 -13.12 18.91
C GLY A 343 -75.35 -13.05 17.62
N ILE A 344 -75.89 -12.50 16.52
CA ILE A 344 -75.25 -12.47 15.19
C ILE A 344 -74.55 -11.13 14.94
N THR A 345 -73.23 -11.18 14.74
CA THR A 345 -72.51 -10.50 13.62
C THR A 345 -71.35 -11.46 13.29
N ILE A 346 -71.24 -12.11 12.14
CA ILE A 346 -71.14 -11.58 10.79
C ILE A 346 -71.32 -12.77 9.84
N PHE A 347 -72.21 -12.61 8.84
CA PHE A 347 -72.43 -13.44 7.65
C PHE A 347 -72.82 -14.92 7.80
N GLY A 348 -74.11 -15.16 8.01
CA GLY A 348 -74.78 -16.42 7.70
C GLY A 348 -75.74 -16.29 6.51
N ILE A 349 -75.30 -16.78 5.35
CA ILE A 349 -76.04 -17.60 4.37
C ILE A 349 -77.36 -17.03 3.80
N ALA A 350 -77.34 -16.72 2.49
CA ALA A 350 -78.53 -16.66 1.66
C ALA A 350 -78.41 -17.64 0.47
N LEU A 351 -79.28 -18.66 0.54
CA LEU A 351 -79.81 -19.55 -0.51
C LEU A 351 -78.92 -20.60 -1.19
N ALA A 352 -79.27 -21.85 -0.87
CA ALA A 352 -79.17 -23.01 -1.75
C ALA A 352 -80.05 -22.84 -3.01
N ALA A 353 -79.66 -23.57 -4.06
CA ALA A 353 -80.34 -23.77 -5.35
C ALA A 353 -80.19 -22.66 -6.41
N ALA A 354 -78.95 -22.47 -6.88
CA ALA A 354 -78.69 -22.08 -8.26
C ALA A 354 -77.38 -22.73 -8.74
N ASP A 355 -77.54 -23.86 -9.42
CA ASP A 355 -76.64 -24.54 -10.36
C ASP A 355 -75.17 -24.81 -9.98
N ALA A 356 -74.84 -26.11 -10.07
CA ALA A 356 -73.53 -26.75 -9.97
C ALA A 356 -72.47 -26.28 -11.00
N VAL A 357 -72.64 -25.09 -11.58
CA VAL A 357 -71.68 -24.41 -12.46
C VAL A 357 -70.74 -23.48 -11.65
N ALA A 358 -71.11 -23.08 -10.42
CA ALA A 358 -70.29 -22.19 -9.59
C ALA A 358 -69.23 -22.89 -8.72
N ALA A 359 -69.31 -24.21 -8.49
CA ALA A 359 -68.33 -24.93 -7.68
C ALA A 359 -67.01 -25.20 -8.42
N GLY A 360 -67.03 -25.23 -9.76
CA GLY A 360 -65.82 -25.26 -10.59
C GLY A 360 -65.08 -23.92 -10.64
N VAL A 361 -65.79 -22.81 -10.37
CA VAL A 361 -65.23 -21.46 -10.45
C VAL A 361 -64.47 -21.09 -9.17
N GLU A 362 -64.96 -21.49 -7.99
CA GLU A 362 -64.22 -21.29 -6.72
C GLU A 362 -62.97 -22.18 -6.61
N VAL A 363 -63.04 -23.46 -7.05
CA VAL A 363 -61.84 -24.31 -7.16
C VAL A 363 -60.90 -23.76 -8.25
N GLY A 364 -61.43 -23.20 -9.33
CA GLY A 364 -60.65 -22.55 -10.39
C GLY A 364 -59.92 -21.30 -9.91
N PHE A 365 -60.56 -20.44 -9.12
CA PHE A 365 -59.92 -19.28 -8.49
C PHE A 365 -58.92 -19.69 -7.41
N ALA A 366 -59.25 -20.65 -6.53
CA ALA A 366 -58.32 -21.15 -5.52
C ALA A 366 -57.13 -21.92 -6.14
N ALA A 367 -57.32 -22.64 -7.25
CA ALA A 367 -56.25 -23.28 -8.00
C ALA A 367 -55.39 -22.27 -8.78
N ALA A 368 -55.99 -21.20 -9.32
CA ALA A 368 -55.27 -20.09 -9.93
C ALA A 368 -54.48 -19.28 -8.90
N GLU A 369 -55.04 -19.09 -7.70
CA GLU A 369 -54.38 -18.46 -6.56
C GLU A 369 -53.25 -19.33 -6.02
N LEU A 370 -53.46 -20.66 -5.91
CA LEU A 370 -52.41 -21.63 -5.59
C LEU A 370 -51.31 -21.66 -6.67
N ALA A 371 -51.66 -21.59 -7.96
CA ALA A 371 -50.70 -21.56 -9.05
C ALA A 371 -49.88 -20.26 -9.05
N LYS A 372 -50.53 -19.12 -8.79
CA LYS A 372 -49.88 -17.82 -8.62
C LYS A 372 -48.93 -17.82 -7.42
N VAL A 373 -49.39 -18.31 -6.27
CA VAL A 373 -48.60 -18.43 -5.03
C VAL A 373 -47.44 -19.43 -5.18
N LYS A 374 -47.62 -20.53 -5.94
CA LYS A 374 -46.53 -21.46 -6.31
C LYS A 374 -45.51 -20.80 -7.24
N GLN A 375 -45.94 -19.99 -8.21
CA GLN A 375 -45.03 -19.25 -9.08
C GLN A 375 -44.26 -18.17 -8.31
N GLU A 376 -44.93 -17.44 -7.42
CA GLU A 376 -44.30 -16.47 -6.51
C GLU A 376 -43.27 -17.15 -5.59
N LEU A 377 -43.52 -18.38 -5.14
CA LEU A 377 -42.56 -19.18 -4.39
C LEU A 377 -41.33 -19.59 -5.23
N ILE A 378 -41.51 -19.97 -6.50
CA ILE A 378 -40.40 -20.28 -7.41
C ILE A 378 -39.55 -19.02 -7.65
N ASP A 379 -40.18 -17.89 -7.94
CA ASP A 379 -39.49 -16.61 -8.16
C ASP A 379 -38.78 -16.14 -6.88
N SER A 380 -39.38 -16.38 -5.72
CA SER A 380 -38.79 -16.10 -4.41
C SER A 380 -37.55 -16.96 -4.15
N ARG A 381 -37.59 -18.26 -4.46
CA ARG A 381 -36.42 -19.16 -4.37
C ARG A 381 -35.31 -18.78 -5.34
N ALA A 382 -35.65 -18.36 -6.56
CA ALA A 382 -34.67 -17.86 -7.52
C ALA A 382 -33.97 -16.58 -7.02
N LYS A 383 -34.72 -15.67 -6.38
CA LYS A 383 -34.16 -14.47 -5.74
C LYS A 383 -33.25 -14.81 -4.55
N GLU A 384 -33.58 -15.84 -3.76
CA GLU A 384 -32.73 -16.35 -2.69
C GLU A 384 -31.39 -16.89 -3.23
N LEU A 385 -31.43 -17.74 -4.27
CA LEU A 385 -30.23 -18.26 -4.93
C LEU A 385 -29.34 -17.14 -5.48
N ALA A 386 -29.94 -16.15 -6.15
CA ALA A 386 -29.22 -14.98 -6.66
C ALA A 386 -28.59 -14.14 -5.53
N PHE A 387 -29.30 -13.98 -4.40
CA PHE A 387 -28.78 -13.27 -3.24
C PHE A 387 -27.60 -14.02 -2.59
N ARG A 388 -27.70 -15.35 -2.44
CA ARG A 388 -26.60 -16.20 -1.95
C ARG A 388 -25.37 -16.08 -2.84
N ALA A 389 -25.54 -16.16 -4.15
CA ALA A 389 -24.45 -15.97 -5.11
C ALA A 389 -23.81 -14.57 -4.99
N TYR A 390 -24.62 -13.52 -4.82
CA TYR A 390 -24.13 -12.15 -4.58
C TYR A 390 -23.33 -12.04 -3.28
N MET A 391 -23.79 -12.66 -2.20
CA MET A 391 -23.08 -12.67 -0.92
C MET A 391 -21.75 -13.42 -0.99
N ALA A 392 -21.72 -14.57 -1.67
CA ALA A 392 -20.47 -15.29 -1.93
C ALA A 392 -19.48 -14.41 -2.70
N HIS A 393 -19.95 -13.70 -3.74
CA HIS A 393 -19.12 -12.77 -4.50
C HIS A 393 -18.58 -11.60 -3.66
N LEU A 394 -19.37 -11.05 -2.73
CA LEU A 394 -18.91 -10.01 -1.81
C LEU A 394 -17.81 -10.52 -0.87
N TYR A 395 -17.98 -11.72 -0.29
CA TYR A 395 -16.93 -12.32 0.56
C TYR A 395 -15.67 -12.68 -0.22
N GLU A 396 -15.81 -13.15 -1.45
CA GLU A 396 -14.66 -13.43 -2.31
C GLU A 396 -13.92 -12.14 -2.67
N THR A 397 -14.64 -11.08 -3.06
CA THR A 397 -14.05 -9.75 -3.33
C THR A 397 -13.35 -9.20 -2.10
N PHE A 398 -13.99 -9.26 -0.92
CA PHE A 398 -13.40 -8.90 0.36
C PHE A 398 -12.10 -9.66 0.61
N SER A 399 -12.12 -10.99 0.45
CA SER A 399 -10.98 -11.86 0.71
C SER A 399 -9.83 -11.57 -0.25
N GLN A 400 -10.12 -11.40 -1.55
CA GLN A 400 -9.13 -11.08 -2.57
C GLN A 400 -8.45 -9.75 -2.28
N SER A 401 -9.23 -8.68 -2.04
CA SER A 401 -8.69 -7.36 -1.71
C SER A 401 -7.89 -7.36 -0.41
N LEU A 402 -8.36 -8.01 0.64
CA LEU A 402 -7.64 -8.06 1.92
C LEU A 402 -6.35 -8.87 1.80
N ASN A 403 -6.37 -9.99 1.07
CA ASN A 403 -5.16 -10.77 0.79
C ASN A 403 -4.17 -9.99 -0.09
N ALA A 404 -4.64 -9.20 -1.05
CA ALA A 404 -3.79 -8.32 -1.85
C ALA A 404 -3.14 -7.24 -0.98
N ALA A 405 -3.89 -6.61 -0.06
CA ALA A 405 -3.34 -5.67 0.91
C ALA A 405 -2.28 -6.34 1.81
N VAL A 406 -2.55 -7.55 2.32
CA VAL A 406 -1.59 -8.35 3.10
C VAL A 406 -0.33 -8.65 2.30
N LEU A 407 -0.45 -9.02 1.01
CA LEU A 407 0.69 -9.30 0.15
C LEU A 407 1.55 -8.04 -0.08
N LEU A 408 0.93 -6.88 -0.32
CA LEU A 408 1.63 -5.61 -0.46
C LEU A 408 2.37 -5.22 0.82
N ASP A 409 1.73 -5.42 1.97
CA ASP A 409 2.35 -5.22 3.29
C ASP A 409 3.53 -6.17 3.54
N GLN A 410 3.40 -7.45 3.18
CA GLN A 410 4.50 -8.42 3.26
C GLN A 410 5.68 -8.07 2.35
N LYS A 411 5.39 -7.57 1.13
CA LYS A 411 6.43 -7.13 0.19
C LYS A 411 7.15 -5.88 0.67
N GLY A 412 6.45 -4.95 1.32
CA GLY A 412 7.01 -3.68 1.77
C GLY A 412 7.47 -2.83 0.58
N LEU A 413 8.80 -2.65 0.46
CA LEU A 413 9.44 -1.93 -0.64
C LEU A 413 10.02 -2.84 -1.73
N ASN A 414 9.86 -4.15 -1.59
CA ASN A 414 10.32 -5.06 -2.64
C ASN A 414 9.43 -4.89 -3.88
N PRO A 415 10.04 -4.76 -5.09
CA PRO A 415 9.31 -4.56 -6.33
C PRO A 415 8.39 -5.72 -6.71
#